data_AF-A0A849TZE9-F1
#
_entry.id   AF-A0A849TZE9-F1
#
_cell.length_a   1.000
_cell.length_b   1.000
_cell.length_c   1.000
_cell.angle_alpha   90.00
_cell.angle_beta   90.00
_cell.angle_gamma   90.00
#
_symmetry.space_group_name_H-M   'P 1'
#
loop_
_entity.id
_entity.type
_entity.pdbx_description
1 polymer ?
#
loop_
_entity_poly.entity_id
_entity_poly.type
_entity_poly.pdbx_seq_one_letter_code
_entity_poly.pdbx_strand_id
1 'polypeptide(L)'
;MRLSKVAGYSLILMALTAPAVHADDPCLGDDEKKAALTRSAALQRAEQAGQSTAIFVAYMQIIADDCMDRYDKKAVVRAKANIPKLGRDLAQAAETKGALYSSDAIRADGQTSAFRYYETIGDHQEANRVLLKAVHGKPEDLHLFQTAWNIDNGRYGPVDPNTGSRQPYSSPPAFQQELAKVASTNADRLMKAEEKDAQGLTGNIGDLGKASMQSIEKLRSAALWMKYLPSGDKPAKDRAEHRGDTIMKRPDPTFTQGQAMMYYEFSGSPKANDMAAKIKKKGEESQRAMEKAGEGMKKSFSQKSGAEQIQFDKKKADLEKELGF
;
A
#
# COMPACT_ATOMS: atom_id res chain seq x y z
N MET A 1 64.74 67.60 -51.70
CA MET A 1 66.01 67.16 -51.04
C MET A 1 65.74 65.95 -50.17
N ARG A 2 66.73 65.06 -50.11
CA ARG A 2 66.72 63.73 -49.50
C ARG A 2 66.80 63.74 -47.95
N LEU A 3 66.43 62.58 -47.35
CA LEU A 3 67.00 61.88 -46.16
C LEU A 3 66.50 62.38 -44.77
N SER A 4 66.08 61.58 -43.76
CA SER A 4 66.28 60.15 -43.41
C SER A 4 65.29 59.66 -42.31
N LYS A 5 64.91 58.36 -42.36
CA LYS A 5 64.82 57.27 -41.32
C LYS A 5 64.49 57.63 -39.83
N VAL A 6 63.74 56.86 -39.01
CA VAL A 6 63.92 55.45 -38.55
C VAL A 6 62.71 54.99 -37.68
N ALA A 7 62.31 53.70 -37.83
CA ALA A 7 61.66 52.73 -36.90
C ALA A 7 60.39 53.12 -36.09
N GLY A 8 59.45 52.22 -35.78
CA GLY A 8 59.37 50.77 -35.93
C GLY A 8 58.52 50.17 -34.79
N TYR A 9 57.75 49.13 -35.12
CA TYR A 9 57.08 48.15 -34.26
C TYR A 9 55.72 48.48 -33.59
N SER A 10 54.68 48.09 -34.34
CA SER A 10 53.33 47.76 -33.90
C SER A 10 53.33 46.62 -32.88
N LEU A 11 52.69 46.83 -31.73
CA LEU A 11 52.29 45.79 -30.80
C LEU A 11 50.96 45.18 -31.29
N ILE A 12 51.04 44.01 -31.92
CA ILE A 12 49.89 43.19 -32.29
C ILE A 12 49.45 42.41 -31.04
N LEU A 13 48.25 42.71 -30.54
CA LEU A 13 47.54 41.81 -29.61
C LEU A 13 47.24 40.50 -30.35
N MET A 14 47.92 39.42 -29.99
CA MET A 14 47.42 38.07 -30.28
C MET A 14 46.29 37.77 -29.29
N ALA A 15 45.06 38.11 -29.68
CA ALA A 15 43.89 37.41 -29.16
C ALA A 15 43.88 36.02 -29.79
N LEU A 16 44.30 35.01 -29.02
CA LEU A 16 44.05 33.61 -29.33
C LEU A 16 42.54 33.40 -29.45
N THR A 17 42.03 33.42 -30.68
CA THR A 17 40.73 32.85 -31.02
C THR A 17 40.86 31.33 -30.98
N ALA A 18 40.88 30.76 -29.79
CA ALA A 18 40.47 29.36 -29.65
C ALA A 18 38.98 29.31 -29.99
N PRO A 19 38.51 28.41 -30.88
CA PRO A 19 37.09 28.17 -30.98
C PRO A 19 36.61 27.73 -29.60
N ALA A 20 35.56 28.36 -29.08
CA ALA A 20 34.89 27.90 -27.89
C ALA A 20 34.39 26.47 -28.15
N VAL A 21 35.16 25.48 -27.70
CA VAL A 21 34.74 24.08 -27.69
C VAL A 21 33.67 24.00 -26.63
N HIS A 22 32.42 23.82 -27.06
CA HIS A 22 31.31 23.44 -26.19
C HIS A 22 31.58 22.04 -25.61
N ALA A 23 32.40 21.95 -24.57
CA ALA A 23 32.24 20.96 -23.51
C ALA A 23 30.97 21.39 -22.76
N ASP A 24 29.83 20.72 -22.77
CA ASP A 24 29.58 19.29 -22.74
C ASP A 24 28.29 18.99 -23.53
N ASP A 25 28.38 18.77 -24.84
CA ASP A 25 27.27 18.10 -25.54
C ASP A 25 27.45 16.59 -25.32
N PRO A 26 26.61 15.95 -24.48
CA PRO A 26 26.78 14.54 -24.13
C PRO A 26 26.65 13.62 -25.35
N CYS A 27 26.14 14.13 -26.47
CA CYS A 27 25.94 13.39 -27.71
C CYS A 27 27.06 13.66 -28.73
N LEU A 28 28.28 13.94 -28.28
CA LEU A 28 29.46 14.11 -29.15
C LEU A 28 30.47 12.96 -29.06
N GLY A 29 30.35 12.05 -28.09
CA GLY A 29 31.29 10.94 -27.94
C GLY A 29 31.08 9.82 -28.96
N ASP A 30 32.16 9.09 -29.21
CA ASP A 30 32.15 7.95 -30.15
C ASP A 30 31.30 6.78 -29.61
N ASP A 31 31.21 6.64 -28.29
CA ASP A 31 30.40 5.61 -27.63
C ASP A 31 28.91 5.88 -27.81
N GLU A 32 28.46 7.13 -27.69
CA GLU A 32 27.07 7.54 -27.92
C GLU A 32 26.68 7.35 -29.38
N LYS A 33 27.57 7.74 -30.31
CA LYS A 33 27.39 7.47 -31.74
C LYS A 33 27.25 5.97 -32.01
N LYS A 34 28.14 5.15 -31.44
CA LYS A 34 28.10 3.69 -31.62
C LYS A 34 26.84 3.07 -31.02
N ALA A 35 26.42 3.54 -29.85
CA ALA A 35 25.19 3.09 -29.20
C ALA A 35 23.94 3.45 -30.03
N ALA A 36 23.85 4.71 -30.50
CA ALA A 36 22.74 5.17 -31.35
C ALA A 36 22.65 4.37 -32.66
N LEU A 37 23.77 4.15 -33.36
CA LEU A 37 23.81 3.34 -34.58
C LEU A 37 23.43 1.87 -34.31
N THR A 38 23.81 1.33 -33.15
CA THR A 38 23.41 -0.01 -32.72
C THR A 38 21.89 -0.09 -32.51
N ARG A 39 21.27 0.93 -31.90
CA ARG A 39 19.82 1.03 -31.72
C ARG A 39 19.08 1.15 -33.07
N SER A 40 19.57 1.97 -33.99
CA SER A 40 19.02 2.06 -35.36
C SER A 40 19.09 0.72 -36.09
N ALA A 41 20.22 0.01 -35.99
CA ALA A 41 20.36 -1.31 -36.59
C ALA A 41 19.42 -2.35 -35.94
N ALA A 42 19.23 -2.28 -34.61
CA ALA A 42 18.28 -3.13 -33.91
C ALA A 42 16.83 -2.87 -34.35
N LEU A 43 16.45 -1.60 -34.54
CA LEU A 43 15.14 -1.25 -35.09
C LEU A 43 14.94 -1.85 -36.49
N GLN A 44 15.92 -1.68 -37.39
CA GLN A 44 15.81 -2.23 -38.76
C GLN A 44 15.64 -3.75 -38.75
N ARG A 45 16.38 -4.46 -37.89
CA ARG A 45 16.24 -5.91 -37.73
C ARG A 45 14.85 -6.29 -37.20
N ALA A 46 14.33 -5.56 -36.22
CA ALA A 46 13.00 -5.80 -35.67
C ALA A 46 11.89 -5.57 -36.73
N GLU A 47 12.02 -4.51 -37.52
CA GLU A 47 11.11 -4.23 -38.66
C GLU A 47 11.15 -5.35 -39.70
N GLN A 48 12.35 -5.82 -40.07
CA GLN A 48 12.52 -6.92 -41.02
C GLN A 48 11.95 -8.25 -40.52
N ALA A 49 12.06 -8.52 -39.21
CA ALA A 49 11.50 -9.71 -38.59
C ALA A 49 9.97 -9.64 -38.42
N GLY A 50 9.35 -8.46 -38.59
CA GLY A 50 7.90 -8.27 -38.46
C GLY A 50 7.36 -8.50 -37.05
N GLN A 51 8.23 -8.49 -36.02
CA GLN A 51 7.84 -8.80 -34.65
C GLN A 51 7.33 -7.55 -33.92
N SER A 52 6.01 -7.34 -33.91
CA SER A 52 5.36 -6.13 -33.36
C SER A 52 5.82 -5.74 -31.95
N THR A 53 5.99 -6.68 -31.03
CA THR A 53 6.46 -6.38 -29.65
C THR A 53 7.92 -5.92 -29.63
N ALA A 54 8.79 -6.55 -30.42
CA ALA A 54 10.19 -6.14 -30.55
C ALA A 54 10.34 -4.77 -31.21
N ILE A 55 9.51 -4.49 -32.24
CA ILE A 55 9.45 -3.18 -32.89
C ILE A 55 9.02 -2.10 -31.88
N PHE A 56 8.02 -2.39 -31.05
CA PHE A 56 7.55 -1.45 -30.02
C PHE A 56 8.64 -1.12 -29.00
N VAL A 57 9.36 -2.13 -28.50
CA VAL A 57 10.51 -1.94 -27.58
C VAL A 57 11.62 -1.13 -28.26
N ALA A 58 11.95 -1.44 -29.51
CA ALA A 58 12.97 -0.70 -30.26
C ALA A 58 12.57 0.77 -30.45
N TYR A 59 11.30 1.06 -30.78
CA TYR A 59 10.80 2.43 -30.87
C TYR A 59 10.88 3.16 -29.53
N MET A 60 10.51 2.53 -28.41
CA MET A 60 10.65 3.13 -27.07
C MET A 60 12.11 3.49 -26.76
N GLN A 61 13.04 2.59 -27.06
CA GLN A 61 14.47 2.82 -26.84
C GLN A 61 15.01 3.98 -27.69
N ILE A 62 14.53 4.12 -28.92
CA ILE A 62 14.92 5.23 -29.80
C ILE A 62 14.36 6.57 -29.31
N ILE A 63 13.12 6.59 -28.82
CA ILE A 63 12.49 7.83 -28.32
C ILE A 63 13.11 8.28 -26.99
N ALA A 64 13.53 7.33 -26.15
CA ALA A 64 14.12 7.61 -24.85
C ALA A 64 15.62 8.00 -24.90
N ASP A 65 16.26 7.86 -26.06
CA ASP A 65 17.66 8.23 -26.24
C ASP A 65 17.79 9.63 -26.83
N ASP A 66 18.21 10.56 -25.99
CA ASP A 66 18.35 11.99 -26.31
C ASP A 66 19.33 12.25 -27.47
N CYS A 67 20.27 11.33 -27.73
CA CYS A 67 21.25 11.46 -28.80
C CYS A 67 20.74 10.97 -30.16
N MET A 68 19.59 10.28 -30.21
CA MET A 68 19.07 9.72 -31.46
C MET A 68 18.67 10.79 -32.48
N ASP A 69 18.20 11.99 -32.06
CA ASP A 69 17.85 13.04 -33.04
C ASP A 69 19.08 13.51 -33.82
N ARG A 70 20.27 13.44 -33.23
CA ARG A 70 21.55 13.77 -33.88
C ARG A 70 21.98 12.70 -34.87
N TYR A 71 21.97 11.44 -34.45
CA TYR A 71 22.59 10.35 -35.20
C TYR A 71 21.64 9.65 -36.17
N ASP A 72 20.35 9.60 -35.87
CA ASP A 72 19.32 9.05 -36.76
C ASP A 72 17.94 9.66 -36.51
N LYS A 73 17.81 10.94 -36.87
CA LYS A 73 16.55 11.68 -36.83
C LYS A 73 15.39 10.97 -37.53
N LYS A 74 15.68 10.24 -38.61
CA LYS A 74 14.65 9.53 -39.39
C LYS A 74 14.06 8.38 -38.56
N ALA A 75 14.89 7.66 -37.81
CA ALA A 75 14.40 6.64 -36.89
C ALA A 75 13.57 7.24 -35.75
N VAL A 76 13.96 8.38 -35.19
CA VAL A 76 13.17 9.10 -34.16
C VAL A 76 11.80 9.51 -34.69
N VAL A 77 11.75 10.17 -35.87
CA VAL A 77 10.49 10.60 -36.49
C VAL A 77 9.59 9.41 -36.77
N ARG A 78 10.16 8.32 -37.30
CA ARG A 78 9.42 7.07 -37.57
C ARG A 78 8.88 6.44 -36.29
N ALA A 79 9.70 6.35 -35.25
CA ALA A 79 9.29 5.81 -33.96
C ALA A 79 8.12 6.61 -33.37
N LYS A 80 8.26 7.95 -33.29
CA LYS A 80 7.20 8.84 -32.78
C LYS A 80 5.89 8.73 -33.58
N ALA A 81 5.98 8.57 -34.90
CA ALA A 81 4.79 8.45 -35.76
C ALA A 81 4.06 7.11 -35.61
N ASN A 82 4.79 6.00 -35.40
CA ASN A 82 4.21 4.66 -35.43
C ASN A 82 3.89 4.10 -34.05
N ILE A 83 4.54 4.60 -32.99
CA ILE A 83 4.38 4.06 -31.63
C ILE A 83 2.95 4.11 -31.10
N PRO A 84 2.12 5.15 -31.34
CA PRO A 84 0.77 5.19 -30.78
C PRO A 84 -0.12 4.09 -31.39
N LYS A 85 -0.07 3.91 -32.71
CA LYS A 85 -0.85 2.88 -33.40
C LYS A 85 -0.40 1.48 -32.98
N LEU A 86 0.90 1.21 -33.02
CA LEU A 86 1.46 -0.09 -32.65
C LEU A 86 1.14 -0.43 -31.18
N GLY A 87 1.28 0.53 -30.27
CA GLY A 87 0.94 0.35 -28.87
C GLY A 87 -0.54 0.04 -28.66
N ARG A 88 -1.45 0.72 -29.39
CA ARG A 88 -2.90 0.40 -29.35
C ARG A 88 -3.20 -1.01 -29.85
N ASP A 89 -2.61 -1.42 -30.97
CA ASP A 89 -2.83 -2.77 -31.53
C ASP A 89 -2.33 -3.85 -30.55
N LEU A 90 -1.18 -3.64 -29.92
CA LEU A 90 -0.63 -4.54 -28.90
C LEU A 90 -1.48 -4.55 -27.62
N ALA A 91 -1.98 -3.39 -27.19
CA ALA A 91 -2.87 -3.27 -26.03
C ALA A 91 -4.18 -4.04 -26.25
N GLN A 92 -4.79 -3.88 -27.43
CA GLN A 92 -6.00 -4.61 -27.81
C GLN A 92 -5.74 -6.12 -27.85
N ALA A 93 -4.63 -6.57 -28.43
CA ALA A 93 -4.26 -7.98 -28.45
C ALA A 93 -4.05 -8.56 -27.02
N ALA A 94 -3.44 -7.78 -26.12
CA ALA A 94 -3.29 -8.16 -24.71
C ALA A 94 -4.65 -8.22 -23.99
N GLU A 95 -5.54 -7.26 -24.26
CA GLU A 95 -6.90 -7.23 -23.69
C GLU A 95 -7.73 -8.43 -24.15
N THR A 96 -7.68 -8.79 -25.44
CA THR A 96 -8.34 -10.00 -25.97
C THR A 96 -7.85 -11.28 -25.29
N LYS A 97 -6.58 -11.33 -24.90
CA LYS A 97 -5.99 -12.45 -24.15
C LYS A 97 -6.32 -12.43 -22.65
N GLY A 98 -7.06 -11.42 -22.17
CA GLY A 98 -7.39 -11.25 -20.75
C GLY A 98 -6.25 -10.68 -19.90
N ALA A 99 -5.13 -10.27 -20.50
CA ALA A 99 -4.01 -9.64 -19.81
C ALA A 99 -4.30 -8.15 -19.56
N LEU A 100 -5.31 -7.86 -18.72
CA LEU A 100 -5.84 -6.50 -18.53
C LEU A 100 -4.87 -5.60 -17.78
N TYR A 101 -4.37 -6.06 -16.63
CA TYR A 101 -3.55 -5.26 -15.73
C TYR A 101 -2.33 -6.03 -15.21
N SER A 102 -1.20 -5.33 -15.15
CA SER A 102 -0.02 -5.69 -14.37
C SER A 102 0.69 -4.40 -13.95
N SER A 103 1.23 -4.38 -12.73
CA SER A 103 2.11 -3.32 -12.25
C SER A 103 3.47 -3.34 -12.92
N ASP A 104 3.88 -4.46 -13.51
CA ASP A 104 5.22 -4.65 -14.03
C ASP A 104 5.50 -3.75 -15.25
N ALA A 105 6.78 -3.43 -15.41
CA ALA A 105 7.26 -2.78 -16.62
C ALA A 105 7.11 -3.71 -17.84
N ILE A 106 7.24 -3.14 -19.04
CA ILE A 106 7.30 -3.94 -20.26
C ILE A 106 8.52 -4.85 -20.18
N ARG A 107 8.31 -6.15 -20.35
CA ARG A 107 9.38 -7.16 -20.33
C ARG A 107 10.33 -6.96 -21.51
N ALA A 108 11.52 -7.56 -21.43
CA ALA A 108 12.52 -7.50 -22.51
C ALA A 108 12.02 -8.12 -23.83
N ASP A 109 11.10 -9.09 -23.76
CA ASP A 109 10.41 -9.69 -24.92
C ASP A 109 9.24 -8.82 -25.46
N GLY A 110 9.03 -7.65 -24.84
CA GLY A 110 7.98 -6.69 -25.16
C GLY A 110 6.60 -7.08 -24.65
N GLN A 111 6.39 -8.27 -24.06
CA GLN A 111 5.08 -8.67 -23.58
C GLN A 111 4.70 -7.96 -22.27
N THR A 112 3.46 -7.48 -22.19
CA THR A 112 2.91 -6.85 -20.99
C THR A 112 1.38 -6.84 -21.02
N SER A 113 0.76 -6.18 -20.03
CA SER A 113 -0.68 -5.98 -19.93
C SER A 113 -1.18 -4.88 -20.87
N ALA A 114 -2.47 -4.94 -21.22
CA ALA A 114 -3.15 -3.91 -22.01
C ALA A 114 -3.05 -2.53 -21.35
N PHE A 115 -3.25 -2.45 -20.02
CA PHE A 115 -3.05 -1.23 -19.25
C PHE A 115 -1.66 -0.62 -19.48
N ARG A 116 -0.60 -1.44 -19.41
CA ARG A 116 0.78 -0.93 -19.53
C ARG A 116 1.07 -0.39 -20.92
N TYR A 117 0.58 -1.02 -21.99
CA TYR A 117 0.72 -0.49 -23.34
C TYR A 117 0.05 0.88 -23.50
N TYR A 118 -1.20 1.03 -23.04
CA TYR A 118 -1.92 2.30 -23.09
C TYR A 118 -1.22 3.39 -22.27
N GLU A 119 -0.73 3.06 -21.08
CA GLU A 119 0.08 3.99 -20.26
C GLU A 119 1.36 4.44 -20.98
N THR A 120 2.07 3.50 -21.60
CA THR A 120 3.34 3.80 -22.28
C THR A 120 3.17 4.75 -23.45
N ILE A 121 2.06 4.66 -24.19
CA ILE A 121 1.77 5.58 -25.29
C ILE A 121 1.04 6.86 -24.86
N GLY A 122 0.77 7.03 -23.56
CA GLY A 122 0.07 8.20 -23.01
C GLY A 122 -1.44 8.21 -23.25
N ASP A 123 -2.03 7.08 -23.62
CA ASP A 123 -3.49 6.95 -23.81
C ASP A 123 -4.19 6.63 -22.48
N HIS A 124 -4.15 7.60 -21.57
CA HIS A 124 -4.65 7.43 -20.20
C HIS A 124 -6.15 7.13 -20.15
N GLN A 125 -6.92 7.56 -21.16
CA GLN A 125 -8.35 7.26 -21.24
C GLN A 125 -8.58 5.75 -21.43
N GLU A 126 -7.89 5.13 -22.40
CA GLU A 126 -7.99 3.69 -22.61
C GLU A 126 -7.34 2.88 -21.48
N ALA A 127 -6.22 3.37 -20.91
CA ALA A 127 -5.63 2.77 -19.72
C ALA A 127 -6.64 2.72 -18.56
N ASN A 128 -7.35 3.81 -18.31
CA ASN A 128 -8.40 3.89 -17.29
C ASN A 128 -9.56 2.92 -17.59
N ARG A 129 -10.01 2.83 -18.84
CA ARG A 129 -11.06 1.89 -19.24
C ARG A 129 -10.67 0.44 -18.95
N VAL A 130 -9.46 0.04 -19.34
CA VAL A 130 -8.97 -1.32 -19.11
C VAL A 130 -8.76 -1.60 -17.63
N LEU A 131 -8.27 -0.63 -16.87
CA LEU A 131 -8.12 -0.76 -15.42
C LEU A 131 -9.46 -0.95 -14.71
N LEU A 132 -10.49 -0.18 -15.08
CA LEU A 132 -11.86 -0.41 -14.58
C LEU A 132 -12.37 -1.81 -14.96
N LYS A 133 -12.09 -2.26 -16.19
CA LYS A 133 -12.45 -3.63 -16.61
C LYS A 133 -11.75 -4.69 -15.73
N ALA A 134 -10.49 -4.47 -15.36
CA ALA A 134 -9.77 -5.35 -14.44
C ALA A 134 -10.38 -5.33 -13.02
N VAL A 135 -10.71 -4.14 -12.50
CA VAL A 135 -11.38 -3.97 -11.21
C VAL A 135 -12.74 -4.68 -11.20
N HIS A 136 -13.55 -4.52 -12.24
CA HIS A 136 -14.84 -5.21 -12.36
C HIS A 136 -14.70 -6.73 -12.50
N GLY A 137 -13.59 -7.22 -13.05
CA GLY A 137 -13.28 -8.65 -13.11
C GLY A 137 -12.89 -9.27 -11.76
N LYS A 138 -12.42 -8.45 -10.81
CA LYS A 138 -12.05 -8.84 -9.45
C LYS A 138 -12.51 -7.78 -8.44
N PRO A 139 -13.83 -7.58 -8.27
CA PRO A 139 -14.36 -6.43 -7.54
C PRO A 139 -14.01 -6.43 -6.05
N GLU A 140 -13.68 -7.58 -5.47
CA GLU A 140 -13.24 -7.75 -4.08
C GLU A 140 -11.73 -7.54 -3.87
N ASP A 141 -10.94 -7.39 -4.93
CA ASP A 141 -9.49 -7.13 -4.84
C ASP A 141 -9.26 -5.66 -4.43
N LEU A 142 -9.14 -5.44 -3.13
CA LEU A 142 -8.89 -4.11 -2.56
C LEU A 142 -7.57 -3.51 -3.05
N HIS A 143 -6.54 -4.31 -3.31
CA HIS A 143 -5.25 -3.80 -3.75
C HIS A 143 -5.35 -3.24 -5.17
N LEU A 144 -5.95 -4.00 -6.09
CA LEU A 144 -6.22 -3.54 -7.45
C LEU A 144 -7.10 -2.29 -7.46
N PHE A 145 -8.14 -2.26 -6.62
CA PHE A 145 -8.98 -1.08 -6.45
C PHE A 145 -8.17 0.14 -5.98
N GLN A 146 -7.30 -0.02 -4.99
CA GLN A 146 -6.45 1.05 -4.46
C GLN A 146 -5.49 1.60 -5.51
N THR A 147 -4.94 0.72 -6.35
CA THR A 147 -4.13 1.16 -7.48
C THR A 147 -4.95 1.99 -8.45
N ALA A 148 -6.18 1.56 -8.78
CA ALA A 148 -7.08 2.32 -9.65
C ALA A 148 -7.50 3.67 -9.06
N TRP A 149 -7.77 3.72 -7.76
CA TRP A 149 -8.15 4.96 -7.07
C TRP A 149 -7.04 6.01 -7.10
N ASN A 150 -5.80 5.58 -6.95
CA ASN A 150 -4.63 6.45 -6.87
C ASN A 150 -3.88 6.59 -8.20
N ILE A 151 -4.50 6.19 -9.31
CA ILE A 151 -3.80 6.02 -10.58
C ILE A 151 -3.25 7.32 -11.16
N ASP A 152 -3.83 8.45 -10.78
CA ASP A 152 -3.40 9.78 -11.24
C ASP A 152 -2.12 10.26 -10.53
N ASN A 153 -1.73 9.63 -9.43
CA ASN A 153 -0.51 9.99 -8.71
C ASN A 153 0.72 9.73 -9.58
N GLY A 154 1.37 10.81 -10.02
CA GLY A 154 2.54 10.75 -10.89
C GLY A 154 2.23 10.66 -12.38
N ARG A 155 0.94 10.77 -12.78
CA ARG A 155 0.58 10.97 -14.18
C ARG A 155 0.61 12.45 -14.54
N TYR A 156 1.04 12.71 -15.76
CA TYR A 156 1.17 14.05 -16.31
C TYR A 156 0.53 14.09 -17.68
N GLY A 157 -0.16 15.19 -17.96
CA GLY A 157 -0.65 15.49 -19.29
C GLY A 157 0.48 15.78 -20.28
N PRO A 158 0.11 16.06 -21.54
CA PRO A 158 1.09 16.46 -22.55
C PRO A 158 1.84 17.73 -22.13
N VAL A 159 3.07 17.86 -22.64
CA VAL A 159 3.87 19.08 -22.44
C VAL A 159 3.16 20.25 -23.10
N ASP A 160 2.95 21.32 -22.35
CA ASP A 160 2.43 22.57 -22.87
C ASP A 160 3.45 23.20 -23.82
N PRO A 161 3.11 23.44 -25.10
CA PRO A 161 4.04 23.98 -26.09
C PRO A 161 4.49 25.41 -25.80
N ASN A 162 3.73 26.18 -25.01
CA ASN A 162 4.05 27.58 -24.70
C ASN A 162 4.93 27.71 -23.46
N THR A 163 4.73 26.82 -22.47
CA THR A 163 5.41 26.91 -21.17
C THR A 163 6.47 25.84 -20.96
N GLY A 164 6.48 24.78 -21.78
CA GLY A 164 7.32 23.60 -21.58
C GLY A 164 6.97 22.78 -20.33
N SER A 165 5.94 23.19 -19.57
CA SER A 165 5.52 22.54 -18.34
C SER A 165 4.56 21.37 -18.60
N ARG A 166 4.53 20.40 -17.68
CA ARG A 166 3.52 19.34 -17.69
C ARG A 166 2.54 19.57 -16.56
N GLN A 167 1.26 19.61 -16.89
CA GLN A 167 0.20 19.66 -15.88
C GLN A 167 -0.06 18.25 -15.33
N PRO A 168 -0.35 18.10 -14.02
CA PRO A 168 -0.81 16.83 -13.48
C PRO A 168 -2.05 16.34 -14.24
N TYR A 169 -2.08 15.05 -14.56
CA TYR A 169 -3.25 14.45 -15.17
C TYR A 169 -4.31 14.19 -14.10
N SER A 170 -5.58 14.38 -14.46
CA SER A 170 -6.72 14.01 -13.64
C SER A 170 -7.68 13.16 -14.46
N SER A 171 -8.01 11.98 -13.94
CA SER A 171 -8.93 11.07 -14.58
C SER A 171 -10.33 11.69 -14.71
N PRO A 172 -11.11 11.35 -15.76
CA PRO A 172 -12.46 11.88 -15.92
C PRO A 172 -13.35 11.59 -14.71
N PRO A 173 -14.28 12.49 -14.34
CA PRO A 173 -15.18 12.27 -13.19
C PRO A 173 -15.94 10.94 -13.23
N ALA A 174 -16.31 10.48 -14.44
CA ALA A 174 -16.98 9.20 -14.63
C ALA A 174 -16.14 8.00 -14.13
N PHE A 175 -14.81 8.04 -14.29
CA PHE A 175 -13.93 6.99 -13.80
C PHE A 175 -13.97 6.88 -12.27
N GLN A 176 -13.89 8.02 -11.59
CA GLN A 176 -13.97 8.08 -10.13
C GLN A 176 -15.35 7.69 -9.60
N GLN A 177 -16.42 8.04 -10.32
CA GLN A 177 -17.79 7.60 -9.99
C GLN A 177 -17.95 6.09 -10.08
N GLU A 178 -17.39 5.42 -11.10
CA GLU A 178 -17.43 3.96 -11.19
C GLU A 178 -16.65 3.29 -10.06
N LEU A 179 -15.47 3.80 -9.70
CA LEU A 179 -14.73 3.29 -8.54
C LEU A 179 -15.52 3.48 -7.23
N ALA A 180 -16.15 4.65 -7.03
CA ALA A 180 -16.99 4.89 -5.86
C ALA A 180 -18.15 3.89 -5.76
N LYS A 181 -18.75 3.49 -6.90
CA LYS A 181 -19.78 2.43 -6.93
C LYS A 181 -19.23 1.07 -6.51
N VAL A 182 -18.03 0.69 -6.96
CA VAL A 182 -17.36 -0.56 -6.56
C VAL A 182 -17.09 -0.57 -5.05
N ALA A 183 -16.58 0.53 -4.50
CA ALA A 183 -16.34 0.67 -3.07
C ALA A 183 -17.65 0.57 -2.26
N SER A 184 -18.69 1.29 -2.69
CA SER A 184 -20.01 1.26 -2.07
C SER A 184 -20.61 -0.15 -2.06
N THR A 185 -20.57 -0.84 -3.21
CA THR A 185 -21.11 -2.20 -3.35
C THR A 185 -20.40 -3.20 -2.43
N ASN A 186 -19.06 -3.12 -2.33
CA ASN A 186 -18.30 -3.99 -1.45
C ASN A 186 -18.53 -3.68 0.04
N ALA A 187 -18.54 -2.41 0.41
CA ALA A 187 -18.85 -1.97 1.76
C ALA A 187 -20.24 -2.47 2.19
N ASP A 188 -21.27 -2.25 1.35
CA ASP A 188 -22.64 -2.70 1.61
C ASP A 188 -22.75 -4.21 1.73
N ARG A 189 -22.08 -4.96 0.85
CA ARG A 189 -22.05 -6.43 0.91
C ARG A 189 -21.46 -6.91 2.22
N LEU A 190 -20.35 -6.32 2.66
CA LEU A 190 -19.68 -6.67 3.92
C LEU A 190 -20.53 -6.31 5.14
N MET A 191 -21.15 -5.12 5.15
CA MET A 191 -22.05 -4.69 6.21
C MET A 191 -23.29 -5.58 6.32
N LYS A 192 -23.85 -6.05 5.19
CA LYS A 192 -24.98 -6.99 5.18
C LYS A 192 -24.56 -8.40 5.64
N ALA A 193 -23.37 -8.85 5.26
CA ALA A 193 -22.84 -10.12 5.72
C ALA A 193 -22.54 -10.09 7.23
N GLU A 194 -22.01 -8.97 7.72
CA GLU A 194 -21.79 -8.74 9.15
C GLU A 194 -23.08 -8.84 9.96
N GLU A 195 -24.18 -8.24 9.49
CA GLU A 195 -25.45 -8.27 10.22
C GLU A 195 -25.93 -9.70 10.50
N LYS A 196 -25.65 -10.64 9.58
CA LYS A 196 -25.98 -12.05 9.77
C LYS A 196 -25.13 -12.68 10.86
N ASP A 197 -23.83 -12.43 10.87
CA ASP A 197 -22.94 -12.94 11.90
C ASP A 197 -23.25 -12.34 13.27
N ALA A 198 -23.63 -11.06 13.29
CA ALA A 198 -23.96 -10.33 14.51
C ALA A 198 -25.17 -10.92 15.27
N GLN A 199 -26.04 -11.68 14.60
CA GLN A 199 -27.15 -12.39 15.25
C GLN A 199 -26.64 -13.40 16.29
N GLY A 200 -25.45 -13.98 16.09
CA GLY A 200 -24.83 -14.91 17.05
C GLY A 200 -24.30 -14.23 18.32
N LEU A 201 -24.21 -12.89 18.37
CA LEU A 201 -23.73 -12.15 19.55
C LEU A 201 -24.68 -12.26 20.75
N THR A 202 -25.94 -12.62 20.53
CA THR A 202 -26.92 -12.91 21.58
C THR A 202 -27.13 -14.41 21.82
N GLY A 203 -26.43 -15.28 21.07
CA GLY A 203 -26.49 -16.74 21.17
C GLY A 203 -25.76 -17.31 22.40
N ASN A 204 -25.50 -18.62 22.44
CA ASN A 204 -24.74 -19.24 23.54
C ASN A 204 -23.26 -18.79 23.56
N ILE A 205 -22.48 -19.19 24.57
CA ILE A 205 -21.06 -18.78 24.71
C ILE A 205 -20.19 -19.25 23.52
N GLY A 206 -20.45 -20.44 22.98
CA GLY A 206 -19.72 -20.97 21.82
C GLY A 206 -20.00 -20.16 20.55
N ASP A 207 -21.26 -19.78 20.34
CA ASP A 207 -21.68 -18.96 19.20
C ASP A 207 -21.16 -17.52 19.32
N LEU A 208 -21.15 -16.96 20.54
CA LEU A 208 -20.66 -15.60 20.79
C LEU A 208 -19.21 -15.41 20.32
N GLY A 209 -18.31 -16.34 20.66
CA GLY A 209 -16.90 -16.23 20.30
C GLY A 209 -16.72 -16.18 18.78
N LYS A 210 -17.35 -17.13 18.07
CA LYS A 210 -17.30 -17.20 16.61
C LYS A 210 -17.94 -16.00 15.95
N ALA A 211 -19.16 -15.63 16.37
CA ALA A 211 -19.89 -14.47 15.87
C ALA A 211 -19.10 -13.17 16.06
N SER A 212 -18.48 -12.98 17.23
CA SER A 212 -17.67 -11.79 17.53
C SER A 212 -16.50 -11.66 16.57
N MET A 213 -15.74 -12.75 16.35
CA MET A 213 -14.59 -12.73 15.42
C MET A 213 -15.04 -12.44 13.98
N GLN A 214 -16.11 -13.08 13.52
CA GLN A 214 -16.58 -12.93 12.14
C GLN A 214 -17.21 -11.56 11.87
N SER A 215 -17.98 -11.03 12.82
CA SER A 215 -18.63 -9.71 12.68
C SER A 215 -17.60 -8.59 12.73
N ILE A 216 -16.67 -8.58 13.70
CA ILE A 216 -15.68 -7.49 13.79
C ILE A 216 -14.73 -7.45 12.59
N GLU A 217 -14.35 -8.62 12.06
CA GLU A 217 -13.53 -8.72 10.84
C GLU A 217 -14.25 -8.08 9.65
N LYS A 218 -15.55 -8.39 9.46
CA LYS A 218 -16.34 -7.79 8.38
C LYS A 218 -16.53 -6.29 8.53
N LEU A 219 -16.70 -5.77 9.76
CA LEU A 219 -16.74 -4.33 9.99
C LEU A 219 -15.42 -3.65 9.62
N ARG A 220 -14.29 -4.25 9.99
CA ARG A 220 -12.95 -3.75 9.63
C ARG A 220 -12.74 -3.77 8.12
N SER A 221 -13.10 -4.87 7.45
CA SER A 221 -13.03 -4.97 5.99
C SER A 221 -13.95 -3.96 5.31
N ALA A 222 -15.19 -3.78 5.79
CA ALA A 222 -16.12 -2.78 5.26
C ALA A 222 -15.54 -1.37 5.40
N ALA A 223 -14.97 -1.05 6.56
CA ALA A 223 -14.32 0.23 6.80
C ALA A 223 -13.17 0.52 5.82
N LEU A 224 -12.40 -0.49 5.39
CA LEU A 224 -11.35 -0.31 4.38
C LEU A 224 -11.92 0.21 3.04
N TRP A 225 -13.10 -0.28 2.63
CA TRP A 225 -13.80 0.19 1.44
C TRP A 225 -14.49 1.53 1.64
N MET A 226 -15.06 1.76 2.83
CA MET A 226 -15.78 3.00 3.15
C MET A 226 -14.88 4.24 3.19
N LYS A 227 -13.55 4.09 3.32
CA LYS A 227 -12.57 5.19 3.21
C LYS A 227 -12.69 5.96 1.89
N TYR A 228 -13.21 5.32 0.84
CA TYR A 228 -13.37 5.90 -0.49
C TYR A 228 -14.77 6.47 -0.74
N LEU A 229 -15.58 6.58 0.32
CA LEU A 229 -16.94 7.11 0.29
C LEU A 229 -17.05 8.40 1.11
N PRO A 230 -18.02 9.29 0.83
CA PRO A 230 -18.14 10.59 1.51
C PRO A 230 -18.28 10.51 3.03
N SER A 231 -18.94 9.48 3.56
CA SER A 231 -19.16 9.31 5.00
C SER A 231 -17.99 8.63 5.73
N GLY A 232 -16.96 8.19 5.00
CA GLY A 232 -15.85 7.43 5.57
C GLY A 232 -16.32 6.18 6.30
N ASP A 233 -15.49 5.70 7.24
CA ASP A 233 -15.74 4.48 8.03
C ASP A 233 -16.72 4.65 9.21
N LYS A 234 -17.33 5.83 9.37
CA LYS A 234 -18.24 6.13 10.47
C LYS A 234 -19.38 5.11 10.62
N PRO A 235 -20.10 4.68 9.56
CA PRO A 235 -21.17 3.70 9.71
C PRO A 235 -20.72 2.35 10.29
N ALA A 236 -19.52 1.90 9.93
CA ALA A 236 -18.94 0.67 10.47
C ALA A 236 -18.56 0.84 11.96
N LYS A 237 -18.03 2.00 12.34
CA LYS A 237 -17.67 2.33 13.73
C LYS A 237 -18.89 2.46 14.65
N ASP A 238 -19.92 3.19 14.21
CA ASP A 238 -21.17 3.35 14.97
C ASP A 238 -21.82 1.98 15.21
N ARG A 239 -21.82 1.12 14.19
CA ARG A 239 -22.31 -0.25 14.31
C ARG A 239 -21.47 -1.09 15.26
N ALA A 240 -20.15 -0.97 15.22
CA ALA A 240 -19.26 -1.68 16.13
C ALA A 240 -19.56 -1.32 17.59
N GLU A 241 -19.71 -0.03 17.89
CA GLU A 241 -20.09 0.40 19.25
C GLU A 241 -21.42 -0.23 19.70
N HIS A 242 -22.43 -0.25 18.82
CA HIS A 242 -23.69 -0.91 19.11
C HIS A 242 -23.55 -2.43 19.37
N ARG A 243 -22.63 -3.11 18.67
CA ARG A 243 -22.32 -4.54 18.95
C ARG A 243 -21.65 -4.72 20.31
N GLY A 244 -20.70 -3.87 20.67
CA GLY A 244 -20.09 -3.85 22.00
C GLY A 244 -21.15 -3.70 23.09
N ASP A 245 -22.08 -2.75 22.93
CA ASP A 245 -23.20 -2.53 23.85
C ASP A 245 -24.13 -3.74 23.93
N THR A 246 -24.36 -4.44 22.81
CA THR A 246 -25.18 -5.66 22.77
C THR A 246 -24.55 -6.78 23.58
N ILE A 247 -23.23 -6.99 23.44
CA ILE A 247 -22.49 -8.02 24.19
C ILE A 247 -22.50 -7.71 25.70
N MET A 248 -22.33 -6.43 26.06
CA MET A 248 -22.30 -5.99 27.46
C MET A 248 -23.64 -6.08 28.19
N LYS A 249 -24.76 -6.15 27.45
CA LYS A 249 -26.10 -6.37 28.03
C LYS A 249 -26.38 -7.84 28.39
N ARG A 250 -25.44 -8.76 28.11
CA ARG A 250 -25.62 -10.18 28.43
C ARG A 250 -25.57 -10.42 29.96
N PRO A 251 -26.27 -11.44 30.48
CA PRO A 251 -26.36 -11.71 31.92
C PRO A 251 -25.01 -12.00 32.60
N ASP A 252 -24.04 -12.52 31.86
CA ASP A 252 -22.69 -12.80 32.36
C ASP A 252 -21.63 -11.93 31.66
N PRO A 253 -21.50 -10.66 32.09
CA PRO A 253 -20.60 -9.70 31.45
C PRO A 253 -19.12 -9.97 31.75
N THR A 254 -18.78 -10.87 32.69
CA THR A 254 -17.39 -11.09 33.10
C THR A 254 -16.60 -11.86 32.04
N PHE A 255 -17.22 -12.85 31.40
CA PHE A 255 -16.58 -13.66 30.36
C PHE A 255 -16.76 -13.09 28.94
N THR A 256 -17.56 -12.02 28.79
CA THR A 256 -17.87 -11.41 27.48
C THR A 256 -17.22 -10.03 27.26
N GLN A 257 -16.58 -9.47 28.30
CA GLN A 257 -15.88 -8.19 28.27
C GLN A 257 -14.79 -8.13 27.19
N GLY A 258 -14.02 -9.21 26.99
CA GLY A 258 -12.97 -9.25 25.99
C GLY A 258 -13.51 -9.08 24.57
N GLN A 259 -14.66 -9.68 24.26
CA GLN A 259 -15.32 -9.56 22.97
C GLN A 259 -15.87 -8.15 22.75
N ALA A 260 -16.54 -7.57 23.75
CA ALA A 260 -17.04 -6.19 23.69
C ALA A 260 -15.90 -5.17 23.50
N MET A 261 -14.75 -5.38 24.15
CA MET A 261 -13.58 -4.51 24.04
C MET A 261 -13.09 -4.37 22.59
N MET A 262 -13.03 -5.48 21.83
CA MET A 262 -12.60 -5.44 20.42
C MET A 262 -13.46 -4.51 19.55
N TYR A 263 -14.77 -4.45 19.85
CA TYR A 263 -15.70 -3.58 19.15
C TYR A 263 -15.51 -2.11 19.53
N TYR A 264 -15.34 -1.81 20.82
CA TYR A 264 -15.11 -0.44 21.28
C TYR A 264 -13.76 0.11 20.81
N GLU A 265 -12.71 -0.72 20.79
CA GLU A 265 -11.40 -0.32 20.25
C GLU A 265 -11.50 0.05 18.78
N PHE A 266 -12.18 -0.78 17.98
CA PHE A 266 -12.37 -0.50 16.57
C PHE A 266 -13.26 0.72 16.32
N SER A 267 -14.32 0.91 17.11
CA SER A 267 -15.18 2.09 17.00
C SER A 267 -14.48 3.39 17.44
N GLY A 268 -13.38 3.29 18.20
CA GLY A 268 -12.74 4.42 18.84
C GLY A 268 -13.54 4.97 20.04
N SER A 269 -14.42 4.16 20.63
CA SER A 269 -15.26 4.58 21.75
C SER A 269 -14.44 4.73 23.03
N PRO A 270 -14.67 5.77 23.85
CA PRO A 270 -14.02 5.92 25.15
C PRO A 270 -14.31 4.75 26.12
N LYS A 271 -15.39 4.00 25.87
CA LYS A 271 -15.75 2.79 26.62
C LYS A 271 -14.65 1.72 26.58
N ALA A 272 -13.80 1.69 25.55
CA ALA A 272 -12.65 0.79 25.49
C ALA A 272 -11.67 1.06 26.65
N ASN A 273 -11.32 2.32 26.86
CA ASN A 273 -10.41 2.73 27.93
C ASN A 273 -11.01 2.51 29.32
N ASP A 274 -12.30 2.84 29.49
CA ASP A 274 -13.01 2.59 30.75
C ASP A 274 -13.07 1.11 31.09
N MET A 275 -13.27 0.26 30.07
CA MET A 275 -13.31 -1.18 30.23
C MET A 275 -11.92 -1.75 30.57
N ALA A 276 -10.87 -1.31 29.87
CA ALA A 276 -9.50 -1.69 30.16
C ALA A 276 -9.11 -1.32 31.61
N ALA A 277 -9.49 -0.12 32.07
CA ALA A 277 -9.28 0.33 33.44
C ALA A 277 -10.04 -0.53 34.48
N LYS A 278 -11.32 -0.87 34.19
CA LYS A 278 -12.13 -1.77 35.05
C LYS A 278 -11.54 -3.18 35.14
N ILE A 279 -11.08 -3.75 34.02
CA ILE A 279 -10.44 -5.07 33.97
C ILE A 279 -9.15 -5.05 34.81
N LYS A 280 -8.31 -4.02 34.62
CA LYS A 280 -7.07 -3.84 35.40
C LYS A 280 -7.36 -3.77 36.90
N LYS A 281 -8.32 -2.92 37.31
CA LYS A 281 -8.70 -2.77 38.71
C LYS A 281 -9.20 -4.10 39.31
N LYS A 282 -10.04 -4.85 38.59
CA LYS A 282 -10.50 -6.18 39.03
C LYS A 282 -9.36 -7.19 39.13
N GLY A 283 -8.39 -7.15 38.21
CA GLY A 283 -7.19 -7.97 38.26
C GLY A 283 -6.35 -7.68 39.50
N GLU A 284 -6.12 -6.40 39.80
CA GLU A 284 -5.41 -5.96 41.02
C GLU A 284 -6.16 -6.35 42.30
N GLU A 285 -7.48 -6.20 42.34
CA GLU A 285 -8.31 -6.62 43.48
C GLU A 285 -8.30 -8.14 43.69
N SER A 286 -8.37 -8.92 42.60
CA SER A 286 -8.28 -10.39 42.64
C SER A 286 -6.90 -10.85 43.10
N GLN A 287 -5.84 -10.21 42.62
CA GLN A 287 -4.46 -10.48 43.06
C GLN A 287 -4.30 -10.19 44.56
N ARG A 288 -4.76 -9.03 45.03
CA ARG A 288 -4.72 -8.68 46.47
C ARG A 288 -5.55 -9.64 47.32
N ALA A 289 -6.70 -10.12 46.82
CA ALA A 289 -7.51 -11.11 47.51
C ALA A 289 -6.80 -12.47 47.61
N MET A 290 -6.12 -12.89 46.53
CA MET A 290 -5.33 -14.12 46.51
C MET A 290 -4.10 -14.04 47.43
N GLU A 291 -3.41 -12.89 47.47
CA GLU A 291 -2.31 -12.61 48.40
C GLU A 291 -2.80 -12.70 49.86
N LYS A 292 -3.92 -12.04 50.20
CA LYS A 292 -4.52 -12.12 51.54
C LYS A 292 -4.95 -13.53 51.92
N ALA A 293 -5.53 -14.29 50.99
CA ALA A 293 -5.90 -15.68 51.22
C ALA A 293 -4.66 -16.57 51.44
N GLY A 294 -3.59 -16.36 50.67
CA GLY A 294 -2.31 -17.05 50.83
C GLY A 294 -1.62 -16.72 52.16
N GLU A 295 -1.66 -15.47 52.60
CA GLU A 295 -1.17 -15.05 53.93
C GLU A 295 -2.00 -15.66 55.07
N GLY A 296 -3.33 -15.68 54.92
CA GLY A 296 -4.23 -16.32 55.89
C GLY A 296 -3.93 -17.81 56.05
N MET A 297 -3.72 -18.53 54.94
CA MET A 297 -3.36 -19.94 54.96
C MET A 297 -1.99 -20.16 55.63
N LYS A 298 -0.97 -19.36 55.30
CA LYS A 298 0.34 -19.42 55.97
C LYS A 298 0.24 -19.19 57.49
N LYS A 299 -0.56 -18.22 57.94
CA LYS A 299 -0.80 -17.95 59.37
C LYS A 299 -1.51 -19.12 60.07
N SER A 300 -2.53 -19.71 59.44
CA SER A 300 -3.23 -20.87 59.98
C SER A 300 -2.32 -22.10 60.13
N PHE A 301 -1.39 -22.32 59.20
CA PHE A 301 -0.38 -23.39 59.33
C PHE A 301 0.60 -23.13 60.47
N SER A 302 1.11 -21.90 60.62
CA SER A 302 2.03 -21.56 61.73
C SER A 302 1.38 -21.66 63.12
N GLN A 303 0.08 -21.36 63.22
CA GLN A 303 -0.65 -21.38 64.49
C GLN A 303 -1.01 -22.81 64.92
N LYS A 304 -1.33 -23.70 63.96
CA LYS A 304 -1.51 -25.13 64.23
C LYS A 304 -0.20 -25.81 64.63
N SER A 305 0.91 -25.54 63.93
CA SER A 305 2.19 -26.16 64.27
C SER A 305 2.71 -25.70 65.64
N GLY A 306 2.52 -24.43 66.02
CA GLY A 306 2.86 -23.94 67.36
C GLY A 306 2.03 -24.58 68.48
N ALA A 307 0.72 -24.75 68.27
CA ALA A 307 -0.16 -25.40 69.26
C ALA A 307 0.13 -26.90 69.42
N GLU A 308 0.45 -27.59 68.32
CA GLU A 308 0.84 -29.01 68.33
C GLU A 308 2.23 -29.21 68.98
N GLN A 309 3.18 -28.29 68.74
CA GLN A 309 4.49 -28.30 69.40
C GLN A 309 4.37 -28.09 70.92
N ILE A 310 3.54 -27.15 71.37
CA ILE A 310 3.31 -26.91 72.81
C ILE A 310 2.64 -28.12 73.46
N GLN A 311 1.69 -28.79 72.78
CA GLN A 311 1.11 -30.03 73.30
C GLN A 311 2.12 -31.17 73.36
N PHE A 312 3.02 -31.26 72.39
CA PHE A 312 4.09 -32.25 72.38
C PHE A 312 5.08 -32.00 73.52
N ASP A 313 5.54 -30.76 73.71
CA ASP A 313 6.47 -30.38 74.77
C ASP A 313 5.85 -30.58 76.16
N LYS A 314 4.55 -30.31 76.31
CA LYS A 314 3.83 -30.57 77.56
C LYS A 314 3.72 -32.06 77.86
N LYS A 315 3.37 -32.89 76.86
CA LYS A 315 3.37 -34.35 77.02
C LYS A 315 4.76 -34.91 77.31
N LYS A 316 5.80 -34.34 76.72
CA LYS A 316 7.19 -34.72 76.97
C LYS A 316 7.60 -34.39 78.40
N ALA A 317 7.29 -33.20 78.90
CA ALA A 317 7.57 -32.79 80.27
C ALA A 317 6.79 -33.62 81.30
N ASP A 318 5.54 -33.96 81.01
CA ASP A 318 4.75 -34.86 81.87
C ASP A 318 5.36 -36.28 81.90
N LEU A 319 5.86 -36.78 80.76
CA LEU A 319 6.56 -38.07 80.68
C LEU A 319 7.90 -38.07 81.46
N GLU A 320 8.69 -37.00 81.35
CA GLU A 320 9.96 -36.85 82.07
C GLU A 320 9.73 -36.81 83.59
N LYS A 321 8.62 -36.20 84.02
CA LYS A 321 8.21 -36.14 85.44
C LYS A 321 7.72 -37.49 85.98
N GLU A 322 7.05 -38.30 85.17
CA GLU A 322 6.64 -39.67 85.55
C GLU A 322 7.80 -40.67 85.57
N LEU A 323 8.82 -40.44 84.73
CA LEU A 323 9.99 -41.32 84.61
C LEU A 323 11.17 -40.94 85.53
N GLY A 324 11.05 -39.84 86.30
CA GLY A 324 11.99 -39.50 87.37
C GLY A 324 13.36 -39.00 86.92
N PHE A 325 13.43 -38.27 85.79
CA PHE A 325 14.60 -37.47 85.41
C PHE A 325 14.50 -36.03 85.94
#